data_AF-A0A917EM81-F1
#
_entry.id   AF-A0A917EM81-F1
#
_cell.length_a   1.000
_cell.length_b   1.000
_cell.length_c   1.000
_cell.angle_alpha   90.00
_cell.angle_beta   90.00
_cell.angle_gamma   90.00
#
_symmetry.space_group_name_H-M   'P 1'
#
loop_
_entity.id
_entity.type
_entity.pdbx_description
1 polymer ?
#
loop_
_entity_poly.entity_id
_entity_poly.type
_entity_poly.pdbx_seq_one_letter_code
_entity_poly.pdbx_strand_id
1 'polypeptide(L)'
;MLPRKIIAASISGPLFAIILAMIEPYGENAFRSVSNYISAVADATVIYMWYSFPVILVYGVSTSLLSDKIGEVYVRRRKGKEEVISFIMHIIFGLVLFVFSLGASILFFITDRLLKRREKEYGWAISMISLVLPILTFFLAMEIAER
;
A
#
# COMPACT_ATOMS: atom_id res chain seq x y z
N MET A 1 6.62 10.58 -12.16
CA MET A 1 5.67 10.73 -11.03
C MET A 1 4.65 9.62 -10.96
N LEU A 2 3.74 9.47 -11.94
CA LEU A 2 2.66 8.48 -11.87
C LEU A 2 3.13 7.01 -11.90
N PRO A 3 4.04 6.58 -12.80
CA PRO A 3 4.52 5.19 -12.81
C PRO A 3 5.09 4.74 -11.45
N ARG A 4 5.88 5.59 -10.80
CA ARG A 4 6.43 5.38 -9.46
C ARG A 4 5.35 5.10 -8.41
N LYS A 5 4.24 5.85 -8.44
CA LYS A 5 3.14 5.70 -7.48
C LYS A 5 2.32 4.43 -7.72
N ILE A 6 2.18 4.00 -8.97
CA ILE A 6 1.57 2.70 -9.30
C ILE A 6 2.44 1.56 -8.76
N ILE A 7 3.77 1.65 -8.90
CA ILE A 7 4.70 0.68 -8.31
C ILE A 7 4.59 0.71 -6.79
N ALA A 8 4.52 1.90 -6.17
CA ALA A 8 4.33 2.03 -4.73
C ALA A 8 3.04 1.32 -4.26
N ALA A 9 1.91 1.55 -4.93
CA ALA A 9 0.64 0.86 -4.63
C ALA A 9 0.75 -0.66 -4.82
N SER A 10 1.43 -1.11 -5.87
CA SER A 10 1.63 -2.53 -6.19
C SER A 10 2.46 -3.26 -5.13
N ILE A 11 3.33 -2.55 -4.42
CA ILE A 11 4.15 -3.10 -3.34
C ILE A 11 3.43 -2.95 -2.00
N SER A 12 2.93 -1.76 -1.69
CA SER A 12 2.35 -1.46 -0.37
C SER A 12 0.99 -2.13 -0.17
N GLY A 13 0.21 -2.36 -1.22
CA GLY A 13 -1.08 -3.06 -1.13
C GLY A 13 -0.94 -4.49 -0.58
N PRO A 14 -0.16 -5.36 -1.25
CA PRO A 14 0.13 -6.71 -0.76
C PRO A 14 0.73 -6.74 0.63
N LEU A 15 1.73 -5.88 0.89
CA LEU A 15 2.35 -5.80 2.20
C LEU A 15 1.36 -5.41 3.28
N PHE A 16 0.50 -4.42 3.02
CA PHE A 16 -0.53 -4.00 3.96
C PHE A 16 -1.52 -5.12 4.25
N ALA A 17 -2.02 -5.80 3.21
CA ALA A 17 -2.97 -6.90 3.36
C ALA A 17 -2.39 -8.04 4.20
N ILE A 18 -1.14 -8.44 3.95
CA ILE A 18 -0.45 -9.50 4.71
C ILE A 18 -0.24 -9.07 6.18
N ILE A 19 0.26 -7.85 6.41
CA ILE A 19 0.50 -7.34 7.77
C ILE A 19 -0.82 -7.30 8.54
N LEU A 20 -1.90 -6.81 7.92
CA LEU A 20 -3.20 -6.74 8.56
C LEU A 20 -3.76 -8.14 8.84
N ALA A 21 -3.62 -9.08 7.90
CA ALA A 21 -4.02 -10.48 8.08
C ALA A 21 -3.28 -11.18 9.22
N MET A 22 -2.01 -10.85 9.46
CA MET A 22 -1.26 -11.39 10.59
C MET A 22 -1.76 -10.86 11.94
N ILE A 23 -2.21 -9.60 11.97
CA ILE A 23 -2.74 -8.95 13.18
C ILE A 23 -4.18 -9.41 13.45
N GLU A 24 -4.98 -9.53 12.40
CA GLU A 24 -6.40 -9.85 12.43
C GLU A 24 -6.69 -11.00 11.45
N PRO A 25 -6.29 -12.24 11.78
CA PRO A 25 -6.56 -13.41 10.95
C PRO A 25 -8.05 -13.76 10.95
N TYR A 26 -8.52 -14.40 9.88
CA TYR A 26 -9.94 -14.73 9.73
C TYR A 26 -10.31 -16.05 10.42
N GLY A 27 -11.42 -16.07 11.17
CA GLY A 27 -12.02 -17.29 11.71
C GLY A 27 -11.67 -17.61 13.18
N GLU A 28 -12.64 -18.18 13.90
CA GLU A 28 -12.59 -18.43 15.34
C GLU A 28 -11.51 -19.44 15.77
N ASN A 29 -11.03 -20.26 14.84
CA ASN A 29 -10.10 -21.34 15.10
C ASN A 29 -8.63 -21.00 14.76
N ALA A 30 -8.36 -19.75 14.36
CA ALA A 30 -7.04 -19.31 13.91
C ALA A 30 -5.92 -19.67 14.91
N PHE A 31 -6.17 -19.52 16.21
CA PHE A 31 -5.15 -19.73 17.25
C PHE A 31 -5.08 -21.16 17.81
N ARG A 32 -5.79 -22.14 17.21
CA ARG A 32 -5.77 -23.53 17.68
C ARG A 32 -4.51 -24.30 17.28
N SER A 33 -3.87 -23.93 16.18
CA SER A 33 -2.63 -24.54 15.71
C SER A 33 -1.89 -23.59 14.76
N VAL A 34 -0.59 -23.83 14.53
CA VAL A 34 0.19 -23.07 13.55
C VAL A 34 -0.39 -23.21 12.13
N SER A 35 -0.85 -24.41 11.78
CA SER A 35 -1.46 -24.66 10.46
C SER A 35 -2.74 -23.86 10.27
N ASN A 36 -3.60 -23.85 11.29
CA ASN A 36 -4.85 -23.10 11.26
C ASN A 36 -4.59 -21.60 11.18
N TYR A 37 -3.56 -21.10 11.88
CA TYR A 37 -3.18 -19.69 11.82
C TYR A 37 -2.71 -19.30 10.42
N ILE A 38 -1.87 -20.11 9.78
CA ILE A 38 -1.37 -19.83 8.42
C ILE A 38 -2.53 -19.79 7.41
N SER A 39 -3.45 -20.76 7.46
CA SER A 39 -4.65 -20.78 6.59
C SER A 39 -5.56 -19.57 6.87
N ALA A 40 -5.81 -19.24 8.14
CA ALA A 40 -6.58 -18.05 8.55
C ALA A 40 -5.97 -16.71 8.10
N VAL A 41 -4.63 -16.59 8.13
CA VAL A 41 -3.90 -15.42 7.61
C VAL A 41 -3.99 -15.38 6.08
N ALA A 42 -3.92 -16.53 5.41
CA ALA A 42 -4.05 -16.59 3.96
C ALA A 42 -5.46 -16.15 3.50
N ASP A 43 -6.51 -16.66 4.15
CA ASP A 43 -7.90 -16.23 3.95
C ASP A 43 -8.08 -14.72 4.16
N ALA A 44 -7.61 -14.21 5.30
CA ALA A 44 -7.68 -12.79 5.60
C ALA A 44 -6.90 -11.95 4.56
N THR A 45 -5.74 -12.44 4.08
CA THR A 45 -4.96 -11.75 3.05
C THR A 45 -5.75 -11.63 1.75
N VAL A 46 -6.47 -12.67 1.33
CA VAL A 46 -7.35 -12.64 0.13
C VAL A 46 -8.43 -11.57 0.30
N ILE A 47 -9.12 -11.57 1.45
CA ILE A 47 -10.18 -10.59 1.75
C ILE A 47 -9.61 -9.17 1.77
N TYR A 48 -8.52 -8.94 2.51
CA TYR A 48 -7.91 -7.61 2.59
C TYR A 48 -7.32 -7.15 1.27
N MET A 49 -6.84 -8.04 0.41
CA MET A 49 -6.43 -7.69 -0.95
C MET A 49 -7.60 -7.16 -1.78
N TRP A 50 -8.78 -7.78 -1.70
CA TRP A 50 -9.97 -7.31 -2.41
C TRP A 50 -10.38 -5.88 -2.04
N TYR A 51 -10.25 -5.50 -0.78
CA TYR A 51 -10.68 -4.18 -0.30
C TYR A 51 -9.55 -3.16 -0.31
N SER A 52 -8.38 -3.49 0.24
CA SER A 52 -7.32 -2.53 0.46
C SER A 52 -6.55 -2.19 -0.82
N PHE A 53 -6.27 -3.15 -1.70
CA PHE A 53 -5.46 -2.88 -2.88
C PHE A 53 -6.14 -1.90 -3.85
N PRO A 54 -7.43 -2.05 -4.23
CA PRO A 54 -8.10 -1.07 -5.07
C PRO A 54 -8.14 0.33 -4.44
N VAL A 55 -8.36 0.41 -3.12
CA VAL A 55 -8.36 1.68 -2.39
C VAL A 55 -6.97 2.32 -2.42
N ILE A 56 -5.91 1.58 -2.13
CA ILE A 56 -4.53 2.09 -2.17
C ILE A 56 -4.16 2.52 -3.60
N LEU A 57 -4.52 1.72 -4.62
CA LEU A 57 -4.22 2.02 -6.01
C LEU A 57 -4.97 3.26 -6.52
N VAL A 58 -6.24 3.45 -6.18
CA VAL A 58 -7.03 4.58 -6.67
C VAL A 58 -6.89 5.79 -5.76
N TYR A 59 -7.23 5.64 -4.48
CA TYR A 59 -7.24 6.73 -3.51
C TYR A 59 -5.82 7.07 -3.05
N GLY A 60 -4.98 6.09 -2.73
CA GLY A 60 -3.59 6.32 -2.32
C GLY A 60 -2.76 7.03 -3.40
N VAL A 61 -2.83 6.55 -4.65
CA VAL A 61 -2.13 7.20 -5.77
C VAL A 61 -2.63 8.62 -6.01
N SER A 62 -3.95 8.84 -6.06
CA SER A 62 -4.52 10.16 -6.34
C SER A 62 -4.19 11.19 -5.26
N THR A 63 -4.38 10.83 -3.99
CA THR A 63 -4.05 11.70 -2.83
C THR A 63 -2.56 11.98 -2.74
N SER A 64 -1.71 11.00 -3.08
CA SER A 64 -0.27 11.18 -3.10
C SER A 64 0.22 12.09 -4.24
N LEU A 65 -0.41 12.05 -5.42
CA LEU A 65 -0.15 13.03 -6.49
C LEU A 65 -0.54 14.44 -6.06
N LEU A 66 -1.70 14.58 -5.41
CA LEU A 66 -2.17 15.86 -4.91
C LEU A 66 -1.23 16.42 -3.83
N SER A 67 -0.80 15.56 -2.89
CA SER A 67 0.15 15.86 -1.83
C SER A 67 1.49 16.36 -2.38
N ASP A 68 2.10 15.64 -3.34
CA ASP A 68 3.35 16.05 -3.97
C ASP A 68 3.18 17.41 -4.67
N LYS A 69 2.10 17.60 -5.42
CA LYS A 69 1.83 18.84 -6.15
C LYS A 69 1.64 20.03 -5.22
N ILE A 70 0.94 19.85 -4.10
CA ILE A 70 0.80 20.89 -3.08
C ILE A 70 2.16 21.20 -2.45
N GLY A 71 2.95 20.16 -2.13
CA GLY A 71 4.30 20.30 -1.59
C GLY A 71 5.21 21.12 -2.51
N GLU A 72 5.24 20.81 -3.81
CA GLU A 72 6.01 21.54 -4.82
C GLU A 72 5.59 23.03 -4.91
N VAL A 73 4.28 23.30 -4.94
CA VAL A 73 3.76 24.68 -5.02
C VAL A 73 4.13 25.48 -3.77
N TYR A 74 4.07 24.87 -2.59
CA TYR A 74 4.38 25.53 -1.32
C TYR A 74 5.89 25.78 -1.15
N VAL A 75 6.72 24.86 -1.65
CA VAL A 75 8.19 24.89 -1.48
C VAL A 75 8.92 25.71 -2.51
N ARG A 76 8.30 26.01 -3.67
CA ARG A 76 8.78 27.09 -4.56
C ARG A 76 8.96 28.42 -3.83
N ARG A 77 8.35 28.61 -2.66
CA ARG A 77 8.48 29.80 -1.80
C ARG A 77 9.43 29.64 -0.60
N ARG A 78 9.79 28.41 -0.19
CA ARG A 78 10.72 28.15 0.94
C ARG A 78 11.45 26.81 0.75
N LYS A 79 12.77 26.86 0.49
CA LYS A 79 13.61 25.67 0.27
C LYS A 79 13.56 24.72 1.49
N GLY A 80 13.36 23.42 1.22
CA GLY A 80 13.70 22.34 2.16
C GLY A 80 12.56 21.69 2.99
N LYS A 81 11.28 22.02 2.78
CA LYS A 81 10.16 21.47 3.58
C LYS A 81 9.15 20.59 2.82
N GLU A 82 9.44 20.20 1.58
CA GLU A 82 8.50 19.46 0.70
C GLU A 82 8.07 18.13 1.31
N GLU A 83 9.04 17.40 1.84
CA GLU A 83 8.82 16.05 2.39
C GLU A 83 7.93 16.08 3.63
N VAL A 84 8.13 17.08 4.49
CA VAL A 84 7.34 17.27 5.71
C VAL A 84 5.89 17.60 5.35
N ILE A 85 5.68 18.51 4.40
CA ILE A 85 4.32 18.87 3.95
C ILE A 85 3.64 17.66 3.30
N SER A 86 4.34 16.93 2.44
CA SER A 86 3.78 15.74 1.81
C SER A 86 3.45 14.63 2.81
N PHE A 87 4.27 14.47 3.85
CA PHE A 87 4.01 13.52 4.92
C PHE A 87 2.79 13.91 5.75
N ILE A 88 2.67 15.19 6.14
CA ILE A 88 1.50 15.71 6.85
C ILE A 88 0.23 15.46 6.03
N MET A 89 0.28 15.71 4.72
CA MET A 89 -0.85 15.45 3.82
C MET A 89 -1.22 13.96 3.76
N HIS A 90 -0.25 13.03 3.75
CA HIS A 90 -0.54 11.59 3.81
C HIS A 90 -1.18 11.15 5.14
N ILE A 91 -0.81 11.79 6.25
CA ILE A 91 -1.49 11.58 7.53
C ILE A 91 -2.93 12.08 7.44
N ILE A 92 -3.15 13.31 6.94
CA ILE A 92 -4.49 13.90 6.80
C ILE A 92 -5.37 13.02 5.91
N PHE A 93 -4.91 12.67 4.70
CA PHE A 93 -5.66 11.81 3.78
C PHE A 93 -5.84 10.38 4.28
N GLY A 94 -4.87 9.86 5.03
CA GLY A 94 -4.94 8.55 5.66
C GLY A 94 -6.01 8.50 6.75
N LEU A 95 -6.12 9.56 7.55
CA LEU A 95 -7.11 9.68 8.61
C LEU A 95 -8.56 9.78 8.12
N VAL A 96 -8.79 10.17 6.85
CA VAL A 96 -10.15 10.25 6.25
C VAL A 96 -10.89 8.91 6.34
N LEU A 97 -10.17 7.79 6.21
CA LEU A 97 -10.74 6.44 6.22
C LEU A 97 -10.31 5.65 7.49
N PHE A 98 -10.06 6.33 8.60
CA PHE A 98 -9.70 5.77 9.92
C PHE A 98 -8.31 5.09 10.02
N VAL A 99 -8.07 4.39 11.14
CA VAL A 99 -6.75 3.89 11.59
C VAL A 99 -6.10 2.92 10.61
N PHE A 100 -6.87 2.00 10.01
CA PHE A 100 -6.34 1.07 9.02
C PHE A 100 -5.85 1.79 7.75
N SER A 101 -6.60 2.79 7.29
CA SER A 101 -6.18 3.63 6.17
C SER A 101 -4.96 4.48 6.49
N LEU A 102 -4.80 4.94 7.74
CA LEU A 102 -3.59 5.62 8.16
C LEU A 102 -2.37 4.70 8.08
N GLY A 103 -2.50 3.44 8.51
CA GLY A 103 -1.44 2.43 8.35
C GLY A 103 -1.07 2.22 6.88
N ALA A 104 -2.08 2.04 6.03
CA ALA A 104 -1.90 1.89 4.59
C ALA A 104 -1.25 3.14 3.95
N SER A 105 -1.65 4.36 4.34
CA SER A 105 -1.13 5.60 3.78
C SER A 105 0.31 5.85 4.18
N ILE A 106 0.69 5.51 5.41
CA ILE A 106 2.09 5.60 5.88
C ILE A 106 2.95 4.59 5.13
N LEU A 107 2.50 3.34 5.01
CA LEU A 107 3.24 2.32 4.27
C LEU A 107 3.42 2.72 2.80
N PHE A 108 2.35 3.16 2.14
CA PHE A 108 2.40 3.69 0.78
C PHE A 108 3.38 4.86 0.66
N PHE A 109 3.33 5.83 1.58
CA PHE A 109 4.21 6.99 1.57
C PHE A 109 5.69 6.60 1.67
N ILE A 110 6.02 5.68 2.59
CA ILE A 110 7.38 5.18 2.77
C ILE A 110 7.84 4.51 1.49
N THR A 111 7.02 3.62 0.91
CA THR A 111 7.34 2.94 -0.35
C THR A 111 7.55 3.94 -1.49
N ASP A 112 6.67 4.92 -1.68
CA ASP A 112 6.80 5.95 -2.72
C ASP A 112 8.10 6.76 -2.54
N ARG A 113 8.46 7.10 -1.29
CA ARG A 113 9.66 7.88 -0.98
C ARG A 113 10.95 7.10 -1.22
N LEU A 114 10.97 5.80 -0.91
CA LEU A 114 12.10 4.92 -1.23
C LEU A 114 12.30 4.82 -2.75
N LEU A 115 11.21 4.70 -3.50
CA LEU A 115 11.25 4.66 -4.97
C LEU A 115 11.67 6.00 -5.59
N LYS A 116 11.39 7.15 -4.96
CA LYS A 116 11.76 8.47 -5.51
C LYS A 116 13.27 8.60 -5.81
N ARG A 117 14.14 7.88 -5.08
CA ARG A 117 15.60 7.87 -5.30
C ARG A 117 16.02 7.37 -6.68
N ARG A 118 15.22 6.51 -7.31
CA ARG A 118 15.48 5.90 -8.62
C ARG A 118 14.37 6.20 -9.62
N GLU A 119 13.66 7.32 -9.47
CA GLU A 119 12.48 7.62 -10.29
C GLU A 119 12.72 7.58 -11.81
N LYS A 120 13.93 7.96 -12.26
CA LYS A 120 14.31 7.93 -13.68
C LYS A 120 14.34 6.51 -14.27
N GLU A 121 14.49 5.49 -13.43
CA GLU A 121 14.53 4.09 -13.84
C GLU A 121 13.10 3.53 -14.06
N TYR A 122 12.05 4.20 -13.56
CA TYR A 122 10.69 3.67 -13.55
C TYR A 122 9.83 4.24 -14.68
N GLY A 123 9.78 3.50 -15.79
CA GLY A 123 8.87 3.76 -16.90
C GLY A 123 7.49 3.10 -16.74
N TRP A 124 6.57 3.44 -17.65
CA TRP A 124 5.22 2.86 -17.69
C TRP A 124 5.22 1.33 -17.80
N ALA A 125 6.12 0.76 -18.61
CA ALA A 125 6.26 -0.69 -18.74
C ALA A 125 6.51 -1.36 -17.37
N ILE A 126 7.45 -0.83 -16.58
CA ILE A 126 7.78 -1.36 -15.25
C ILE A 126 6.59 -1.20 -14.30
N SER A 127 5.87 -0.09 -14.36
CA SER A 127 4.67 0.11 -13.52
C SER A 127 3.52 -0.82 -13.86
N MET A 128 3.37 -1.23 -15.13
CA MET A 128 2.37 -2.23 -15.49
C MET A 128 2.82 -3.63 -15.05
N ILE A 129 4.10 -3.94 -15.18
CA ILE A 129 4.68 -5.21 -14.69
C ILE A 129 4.55 -5.31 -13.17
N SER A 130 4.67 -4.22 -12.41
CA SER A 130 4.56 -4.27 -10.95
C SER A 130 3.18 -4.72 -10.47
N LEU A 131 2.12 -4.53 -11.26
CA LEU A 131 0.77 -5.03 -10.94
C LEU A 131 0.70 -6.57 -10.91
N VAL A 132 1.72 -7.27 -11.39
CA VAL A 132 1.85 -8.72 -11.19
C VAL A 132 2.04 -9.08 -9.71
N LEU A 133 2.67 -8.21 -8.90
CA LEU A 133 2.86 -8.45 -7.45
C LEU A 133 1.55 -8.67 -6.68
N PRO A 134 0.55 -7.77 -6.75
CA PRO A 134 -0.72 -7.99 -6.09
C PRO A 134 -1.48 -9.20 -6.64
N ILE A 135 -1.39 -9.48 -7.95
CA ILE A 135 -2.02 -10.65 -8.55
C ILE A 135 -1.39 -11.95 -8.03
N LEU A 136 -0.06 -12.04 -8.01
CA LEU A 136 0.64 -13.22 -7.48
C LEU A 136 0.36 -13.42 -6.00
N THR A 137 0.37 -12.34 -5.21
CA THR A 137 0.06 -12.41 -3.77
C THR A 137 -1.33 -12.97 -3.55
N PHE A 138 -2.32 -12.52 -4.33
CA PHE A 138 -3.69 -13.00 -4.27
C PHE A 138 -3.78 -14.51 -4.54
N PHE A 139 -3.22 -14.98 -5.65
CA PHE A 139 -3.29 -16.40 -6.01
C PHE A 139 -2.52 -17.31 -5.05
N LEU A 140 -1.35 -16.86 -4.58
CA LEU A 140 -0.59 -17.60 -3.57
C LEU A 140 -1.34 -17.69 -2.25
N ALA A 141 -2.01 -16.62 -1.83
CA ALA A 141 -2.83 -16.64 -0.62
C ALA A 141 -4.05 -17.57 -0.79
N MET A 142 -4.74 -17.57 -1.94
CA MET A 142 -5.84 -18.52 -2.18
C MET A 142 -5.37 -19.97 -2.13
N GLU A 143 -4.25 -20.31 -2.78
CA GLU A 143 -3.71 -21.67 -2.77
C GLU A 143 -3.32 -22.14 -1.35
N ILE A 144 -2.84 -21.24 -0.49
CA ILE A 144 -2.52 -21.57 0.91
C ILE A 144 -3.79 -21.72 1.74
N ALA A 145 -4.81 -20.90 1.49
CA ALA A 145 -6.08 -20.94 2.20
C ALA A 145 -6.86 -22.24 1.95
N GLU A 146 -6.77 -22.82 0.75
CA GLU A 146 -7.45 -24.05 0.35
C GLU A 146 -6.83 -25.34 0.93
N ARG A 147 -5.71 -25.26 1.67
CA ARG A 147 -4.99 -26.39 2.26
C ARG A 147 -5.27 -26.59 3.74
#